data_AF-A0A418RCR8-F1
#
_entry.id   AF-A0A418RCR8-F1
#
_cell.length_a   1.000
_cell.length_b   1.000
_cell.length_c   1.000
_cell.angle_alpha   90.00
_cell.angle_beta   90.00
_cell.angle_gamma   90.00
#
_symmetry.space_group_name_H-M   'P 1'
#
loop_
_entity.id
_entity.type
_entity.pdbx_description
1 polymer ?
#
loop_
_entity_poly.entity_id
_entity_poly.type
_entity_poly.pdbx_seq_one_letter_code
_entity_poly.pdbx_strand_id
1 'polypeptide(L)'
;MAAESSRVALWNAQGEVWRTPTGDLPTLNVPDAAARPDVLRAELPPGAWLLHDGGLGFGQRGPLHVRLTGGTEVTWPGGWSTHLPDVPPGARPWQRPDWPEVATASVDARMGALGLTRAGPVNPGFSHDLMGIHRVPLGDGRRAWLKVSADGREAVLTAHLAARHPDLLPHVLHADPQGATLLTLDGGALLDGVPDAAAWDEALTRLAAFQRAADAPALADLGAPTLTVPDMAARVDALLTDPAPLRAWALNPDEVAALRDLRPAVAAAFRDLHAYGLPSLPAHGDAHPRNALHGPERGSVWFDWSEAALAHPFMDAGWFLGFTLHPARATLPVRSGTPDLPERLAACPGRRGRGGAAVAVTAAGAPAPRRTVRRGVPRLGGHRARHPP
;
A
#
# COMPACT_ATOMS: atom_id res chain seq x y z
N MET A 1 -24.48 4.78 15.15
CA MET A 1 -23.79 5.85 14.42
C MET A 1 -24.65 6.18 13.22
N ALA A 2 -24.96 7.45 12.99
CA ALA A 2 -25.90 7.85 11.93
C ALA A 2 -25.23 7.68 10.56
N ALA A 3 -25.98 7.16 9.57
CA ALA A 3 -25.52 7.17 8.19
C ALA A 3 -25.42 8.61 7.70
N GLU A 4 -24.34 8.95 7.01
CA GLU A 4 -24.15 10.27 6.40
C GLU A 4 -24.46 10.20 4.90
N SER A 5 -25.13 11.23 4.37
CA SER A 5 -25.52 11.25 2.96
C SER A 5 -24.41 11.83 2.09
N SER A 6 -24.05 11.14 0.99
CA SER A 6 -23.11 11.60 -0.05
C SER A 6 -23.83 11.77 -1.38
N ARG A 7 -23.48 12.81 -2.15
CA ARG A 7 -24.00 13.03 -3.52
C ARG A 7 -23.44 11.99 -4.48
N VAL A 8 -24.21 11.60 -5.49
CA VAL A 8 -23.83 10.56 -6.45
C VAL A 8 -24.02 11.03 -7.88
N ALA A 9 -22.93 11.09 -8.62
CA ALA A 9 -22.91 11.16 -10.07
C ALA A 9 -23.03 9.75 -10.65
N LEU A 10 -24.26 9.33 -10.94
CA LEU A 10 -24.57 8.04 -11.56
C LEU A 10 -24.61 8.18 -13.09
N TRP A 11 -23.74 7.49 -13.80
CA TRP A 11 -23.56 7.59 -15.25
C TRP A 11 -24.17 6.39 -15.99
N ASN A 12 -24.92 6.63 -17.07
CA ASN A 12 -25.37 5.59 -18.01
C ASN A 12 -24.38 5.36 -19.16
N ALA A 13 -24.71 4.42 -20.05
CA ALA A 13 -23.83 4.02 -21.16
C ALA A 13 -23.73 5.06 -22.28
N GLN A 14 -24.63 6.03 -22.27
CA GLN A 14 -24.68 7.14 -23.20
C GLN A 14 -23.87 8.34 -22.68
N GLY A 15 -23.27 8.24 -21.49
CA GLY A 15 -22.51 9.33 -20.86
C GLY A 15 -23.39 10.38 -20.18
N GLU A 16 -24.67 10.09 -19.96
CA GLU A 16 -25.59 10.95 -19.23
C GLU A 16 -25.53 10.66 -17.72
N VAL A 17 -25.84 11.67 -16.91
CA VAL A 17 -25.88 11.57 -15.45
C VAL A 17 -27.32 11.57 -14.93
N TRP A 18 -27.60 10.76 -13.92
CA TRP A 18 -28.90 10.76 -13.25
C TRP A 18 -29.10 12.06 -12.46
N ARG A 19 -30.27 12.68 -12.61
CA ARG A 19 -30.66 13.89 -11.88
C ARG A 19 -32.01 13.67 -11.20
N THR A 20 -32.17 14.20 -10.00
CA THR A 20 -33.48 14.24 -9.30
C THR A 20 -34.46 15.12 -10.08
N PRO A 21 -35.77 15.10 -9.76
CA PRO A 21 -36.74 16.01 -10.38
C PRO A 21 -36.43 17.51 -10.20
N THR A 22 -35.62 17.87 -9.18
CA THR A 22 -35.15 19.24 -8.94
C THR A 22 -33.89 19.61 -9.73
N GLY A 23 -33.28 18.66 -10.44
CA GLY A 23 -32.03 18.87 -11.19
C GLY A 23 -30.75 18.64 -10.38
N ASP A 24 -30.86 18.14 -9.15
CA ASP A 24 -29.72 17.84 -8.28
C ASP A 24 -29.16 16.44 -8.52
N LEU A 25 -27.96 16.17 -8.00
CA LEU A 25 -27.45 14.80 -7.90
C LEU A 25 -28.23 14.04 -6.81
N PRO A 26 -28.59 12.77 -7.02
CA PRO A 26 -29.15 11.93 -5.95
C PRO A 26 -28.16 11.79 -4.80
N THR A 27 -28.68 11.48 -3.61
CA THR A 27 -27.87 11.20 -2.43
C THR A 27 -27.98 9.72 -2.03
N LEU A 28 -26.86 9.13 -1.64
CA LEU A 28 -26.80 7.81 -1.02
C LEU A 28 -26.39 7.96 0.44
N ASN A 29 -27.04 7.21 1.31
CA ASN A 29 -26.61 7.06 2.68
C ASN A 29 -25.43 6.10 2.70
N VAL A 30 -24.25 6.63 2.97
CA VAL A 30 -23.04 5.83 3.07
C VAL A 30 -22.77 5.58 4.55
N PRO A 31 -22.57 4.32 4.98
CA PRO A 31 -22.09 4.04 6.32
C PRO A 31 -20.77 4.80 6.57
N ASP A 32 -20.50 5.13 7.84
CA ASP A 32 -19.33 5.92 8.26
C ASP A 32 -18.04 5.58 7.48
N ALA A 33 -17.32 6.62 7.06
CA ALA A 33 -16.30 6.64 6.01
C ALA A 33 -15.04 5.79 6.26
N ALA A 34 -14.96 5.12 7.41
CA ALA A 34 -14.03 4.01 7.62
C ALA A 34 -14.46 2.70 6.92
N ALA A 35 -15.68 2.67 6.37
CA ALA A 35 -16.25 1.51 5.72
C ALA A 35 -15.54 1.24 4.38
N ARG A 36 -14.97 0.03 4.31
CA ARG A 36 -14.18 -0.50 3.21
C ARG A 36 -14.89 -0.32 1.86
N PRO A 37 -14.16 -0.21 0.73
CA PRO A 37 -14.74 -0.16 -0.62
C PRO A 37 -15.82 -1.22 -0.89
N ASP A 38 -15.76 -2.37 -0.22
CA ASP A 38 -16.76 -3.43 -0.30
C ASP A 38 -18.14 -3.04 0.28
N VAL A 39 -18.16 -2.25 1.37
CA VAL A 39 -19.41 -1.74 1.97
C VAL A 39 -20.05 -0.72 1.03
N LEU A 40 -19.26 0.23 0.51
CA LEU A 40 -19.75 1.18 -0.47
C LEU A 40 -20.32 0.44 -1.70
N ARG A 41 -19.62 -0.58 -2.22
CA ARG A 41 -20.11 -1.40 -3.34
C ARG A 41 -21.43 -2.11 -3.03
N ALA A 42 -21.68 -2.53 -1.79
CA ALA A 42 -22.94 -3.17 -1.41
C ALA A 42 -24.15 -2.22 -1.44
N GLU A 43 -23.91 -0.91 -1.26
CA GLU A 43 -24.94 0.13 -1.34
C GLU A 43 -25.19 0.64 -2.78
N LEU A 44 -24.33 0.26 -3.74
CA LEU A 44 -24.49 0.67 -5.13
C LEU A 44 -25.48 -0.24 -5.87
N PRO A 45 -26.18 0.28 -6.91
CA PRO A 45 -27.05 -0.54 -7.75
C PRO A 45 -26.33 -1.75 -8.35
N PRO A 46 -27.00 -2.90 -8.55
CA PRO A 46 -26.41 -4.04 -9.24
C PRO A 46 -25.87 -3.65 -10.64
N GLY A 47 -24.62 -4.05 -10.92
CA GLY A 47 -23.91 -3.67 -12.15
C GLY A 47 -23.25 -2.29 -12.09
N ALA A 48 -23.27 -1.62 -10.94
CA ALA A 48 -22.54 -0.37 -10.73
C ALA A 48 -21.02 -0.58 -10.65
N TRP A 49 -20.32 0.35 -11.26
CA TRP A 49 -18.88 0.47 -11.25
C TRP A 49 -18.47 1.75 -10.56
N LEU A 50 -17.86 1.64 -9.39
CA LEU A 50 -17.32 2.79 -8.68
C LEU A 50 -16.11 3.33 -9.45
N LEU A 51 -16.23 4.55 -9.96
CA LEU A 51 -15.14 5.27 -10.66
C LEU A 51 -14.30 6.05 -9.65
N HIS A 52 -14.94 6.74 -8.72
CA HIS A 52 -14.30 7.52 -7.65
C HIS A 52 -15.20 7.56 -6.41
N ASP A 53 -14.61 7.39 -5.23
CA ASP A 53 -15.29 7.42 -3.94
C ASP A 53 -15.52 8.82 -3.36
N GLY A 54 -15.37 9.90 -4.13
CA GLY A 54 -15.45 11.28 -3.61
C GLY A 54 -14.42 11.63 -2.53
N GLY A 55 -13.34 10.85 -2.40
CA GLY A 55 -12.31 11.02 -1.37
C GLY A 55 -12.74 10.55 0.02
N LEU A 56 -13.81 9.73 0.11
CA LEU A 56 -14.29 9.16 1.37
C LEU A 56 -13.17 8.45 2.14
N GLY A 57 -12.32 7.69 1.47
CA GLY A 57 -11.17 7.00 2.10
C GLY A 57 -10.15 7.94 2.76
N PHE A 58 -10.17 9.23 2.41
CA PHE A 58 -9.33 10.27 2.98
C PHE A 58 -10.10 11.26 3.87
N GLY A 59 -11.31 10.88 4.30
CA GLY A 59 -12.17 11.74 5.11
C GLY A 59 -12.82 12.90 4.35
N GLN A 60 -12.68 12.95 3.03
CA GLN A 60 -13.37 13.94 2.19
C GLN A 60 -14.81 13.51 1.91
N ARG A 61 -15.60 14.43 1.35
CA ARG A 61 -17.03 14.27 1.08
C ARG A 61 -17.40 14.85 -0.29
N GLY A 62 -16.57 14.57 -1.29
CA GLY A 62 -16.88 14.85 -2.68
C GLY A 62 -18.02 13.97 -3.20
N PRO A 63 -18.58 14.29 -4.39
CA PRO A 63 -19.56 13.41 -5.03
C PRO A 63 -18.92 12.05 -5.36
N LEU A 64 -19.68 10.98 -5.17
CA LEU A 64 -19.35 9.64 -5.66
C LEU A 64 -19.54 9.60 -7.17
N HIS A 65 -18.60 9.05 -7.92
CA HIS A 65 -18.74 8.83 -9.36
C HIS A 65 -18.94 7.34 -9.62
N VAL A 66 -20.06 6.98 -10.24
CA VAL A 66 -20.50 5.59 -10.41
C VAL A 66 -21.04 5.38 -11.82
N ARG A 67 -20.66 4.29 -12.48
CA ARG A 67 -21.07 3.96 -13.85
C ARG A 67 -21.89 2.66 -13.88
N LEU A 68 -23.08 2.68 -14.48
CA LEU A 68 -23.93 1.48 -14.61
C LEU A 68 -23.55 0.61 -15.80
N THR A 69 -22.90 -0.52 -15.55
CA THR A 69 -22.38 -1.42 -16.61
C THR A 69 -23.36 -2.52 -17.04
N GLY A 70 -24.64 -2.36 -16.72
CA GLY A 70 -25.73 -3.22 -17.18
C GLY A 70 -27.04 -2.44 -17.23
N GLY A 71 -27.98 -2.87 -18.09
CA GLY A 71 -29.28 -2.21 -18.32
C GLY A 71 -30.27 -2.31 -17.17
N THR A 72 -29.80 -2.32 -15.93
CA THR A 72 -30.64 -2.35 -14.74
C THR A 72 -31.41 -1.04 -14.62
N GLU A 73 -32.71 -1.15 -14.39
CA GLU A 73 -33.58 0.01 -14.20
C GLU A 73 -33.26 0.70 -12.86
N VAL A 74 -32.95 1.99 -12.91
CA VAL A 74 -32.77 2.82 -11.71
C VAL A 74 -34.16 3.21 -11.23
N THR A 75 -34.55 2.75 -10.04
CA THR A 75 -35.88 3.02 -9.46
C THR A 75 -35.96 4.34 -8.71
N TRP A 76 -34.93 5.19 -8.80
CA TRP A 76 -34.89 6.49 -8.14
C TRP A 76 -35.83 7.47 -8.86
N PRO A 77 -36.41 8.47 -8.18
CA PRO A 77 -37.11 9.54 -8.86
C PRO A 77 -36.11 10.39 -9.66
N GLY A 78 -36.48 10.77 -10.89
CA GLY A 78 -35.64 11.60 -11.74
C GLY A 78 -35.53 11.11 -13.17
N GLY A 79 -34.42 11.45 -13.82
CA GLY A 79 -34.12 11.01 -15.19
C GLY A 79 -32.68 11.30 -15.61
N TRP A 80 -32.32 10.78 -16.78
CA TRP A 80 -31.02 11.00 -17.40
C TRP A 80 -30.88 12.42 -17.94
N SER A 81 -29.71 13.00 -17.76
CA SER A 81 -29.39 14.36 -18.18
C SER A 81 -28.00 14.45 -18.78
N THR A 82 -27.86 15.26 -19.82
CA THR A 82 -26.57 15.65 -20.40
C THR A 82 -25.86 16.75 -19.59
N HIS A 83 -26.50 17.29 -18.55
CA HIS A 83 -25.88 18.27 -17.66
C HIS A 83 -24.92 17.56 -16.69
N LEU A 84 -23.64 17.56 -17.03
CA LEU A 84 -22.61 16.81 -16.31
C LEU A 84 -22.29 17.43 -14.94
N PRO A 85 -21.89 16.62 -13.94
CA PRO A 85 -21.32 17.14 -12.71
C PRO A 85 -19.93 17.73 -12.99
N ASP A 86 -19.41 18.52 -12.05
CA ASP A 86 -18.02 18.95 -12.10
C ASP A 86 -17.12 17.71 -12.14
N VAL A 87 -16.19 17.68 -13.11
CA VAL A 87 -15.20 16.62 -13.19
C VAL A 87 -14.21 16.83 -12.05
N PRO A 88 -13.85 15.77 -11.29
CA PRO A 88 -12.76 15.86 -10.32
C PRO A 88 -11.52 16.44 -11.02
N PRO A 89 -10.95 17.56 -10.54
CA PRO A 89 -9.74 18.11 -11.14
C PRO A 89 -8.64 17.04 -11.20
N GLY A 90 -8.06 16.82 -12.39
CA GLY A 90 -7.03 15.80 -12.57
C GLY A 90 -7.53 14.36 -12.66
N ALA A 91 -8.83 14.14 -12.96
CA ALA A 91 -9.41 12.80 -13.11
C ALA A 91 -8.56 11.86 -13.98
N ARG A 92 -8.17 10.74 -13.38
CA ARG A 92 -7.40 9.66 -13.99
C ARG A 92 -8.26 8.87 -14.99
N PRO A 93 -7.65 8.14 -15.94
CA PRO A 93 -8.41 7.35 -16.91
C PRO A 93 -9.46 6.44 -16.26
N TRP A 94 -9.14 5.79 -15.14
CA TRP A 94 -10.05 4.90 -14.42
C TRP A 94 -11.16 5.56 -13.61
N GLN A 95 -11.17 6.89 -13.57
CA GLN A 95 -12.21 7.70 -12.94
C GLN A 95 -13.20 8.26 -13.97
N ARG A 96 -13.00 7.98 -15.27
CA ARG A 96 -13.83 8.50 -16.36
C ARG A 96 -15.04 7.59 -16.65
N PRO A 97 -16.17 8.15 -17.14
CA PRO A 97 -17.38 7.37 -17.40
C PRO A 97 -17.22 6.24 -18.44
N ASP A 98 -16.31 6.38 -19.40
CA ASP A 98 -16.00 5.41 -20.45
C ASP A 98 -15.02 4.31 -20.00
N TRP A 99 -14.54 4.37 -18.76
CA TRP A 99 -13.51 3.46 -18.28
C TRP A 99 -13.89 1.98 -18.35
N PRO A 100 -15.11 1.52 -17.99
CA PRO A 100 -15.43 0.11 -18.05
C PRO A 100 -15.24 -0.49 -19.44
N GLU A 101 -15.61 0.25 -20.49
CA GLU A 101 -15.45 -0.13 -21.88
C GLU A 101 -13.96 -0.15 -22.27
N VAL A 102 -13.21 0.89 -21.90
CA VAL A 102 -11.76 0.98 -22.14
C VAL A 102 -11.01 -0.16 -21.45
N ALA A 103 -11.30 -0.41 -20.17
CA ALA A 103 -10.70 -1.48 -19.38
C ALA A 103 -11.04 -2.86 -19.96
N THR A 104 -12.28 -3.08 -20.40
CA THR A 104 -12.70 -4.34 -21.00
C THR A 104 -12.00 -4.59 -22.33
N ALA A 105 -12.01 -3.62 -23.24
CA ALA A 105 -11.32 -3.73 -24.53
C ALA A 105 -9.80 -3.92 -24.35
N SER A 106 -9.24 -3.23 -23.36
CA SER A 106 -7.84 -3.35 -22.94
C SER A 106 -7.49 -4.79 -22.52
N VAL A 107 -8.32 -5.41 -21.68
CA VAL A 107 -8.13 -6.80 -21.26
C VAL A 107 -8.31 -7.77 -22.43
N ASP A 108 -9.34 -7.59 -23.25
CA ASP A 108 -9.65 -8.49 -24.36
C ASP A 108 -8.53 -8.54 -25.40
N ALA A 109 -7.99 -7.39 -25.78
CA ALA A 109 -6.88 -7.32 -26.72
C ALA A 109 -5.65 -8.09 -26.20
N ARG A 110 -5.34 -7.94 -24.90
CA ARG A 110 -4.17 -8.56 -24.25
C ARG A 110 -4.37 -10.05 -24.04
N MET A 111 -5.56 -10.48 -23.64
CA MET A 111 -5.88 -11.88 -23.48
C MET A 111 -5.91 -12.63 -24.82
N GLY A 112 -6.44 -12.00 -25.88
CA GLY A 112 -6.41 -12.56 -27.23
C GLY A 112 -4.98 -12.83 -27.71
N ALA A 113 -4.05 -11.90 -27.45
CA ALA A 113 -2.64 -12.08 -27.78
C ALA A 113 -1.96 -13.23 -26.99
N LEU A 114 -2.50 -13.58 -25.82
CA LEU A 114 -2.02 -14.68 -24.97
C LEU A 114 -2.76 -16.01 -25.23
N GLY A 115 -3.72 -16.05 -26.15
CA GLY A 115 -4.59 -17.22 -26.37
C GLY A 115 -5.51 -17.53 -25.19
N LEU A 116 -5.79 -16.54 -24.34
CA LEU A 116 -6.68 -16.65 -23.19
C LEU A 116 -8.03 -15.99 -23.49
N THR A 117 -9.08 -16.45 -22.81
CA THR A 117 -10.42 -15.86 -22.88
C THR A 117 -10.94 -15.55 -21.47
N ARG A 118 -11.81 -14.55 -21.34
CA ARG A 118 -12.49 -14.28 -20.07
C ARG A 118 -13.71 -15.18 -19.91
N ALA A 119 -14.02 -15.58 -18.69
CA ALA A 119 -15.25 -16.31 -18.35
C ALA A 119 -16.45 -15.39 -18.05
N GLY A 120 -16.24 -14.07 -17.98
CA GLY A 120 -17.26 -13.11 -17.57
C GLY A 120 -16.74 -11.66 -17.62
N PRO A 121 -17.54 -10.67 -17.18
CA PRO A 121 -17.16 -9.26 -17.27
C PRO A 121 -15.90 -8.93 -16.48
N VAL A 122 -15.17 -7.89 -16.92
CA VAL A 122 -14.18 -7.23 -16.06
C VAL A 122 -14.95 -6.55 -14.93
N ASN A 123 -14.54 -6.76 -13.69
CA ASN A 123 -15.26 -6.24 -12.53
C ASN A 123 -14.42 -5.20 -11.78
N PRO A 124 -15.02 -4.13 -11.26
CA PRO A 124 -14.32 -3.16 -10.43
C PRO A 124 -13.85 -3.82 -9.12
N GLY A 125 -12.55 -3.68 -8.84
CA GLY A 125 -11.98 -3.89 -7.52
C GLY A 125 -12.01 -2.57 -6.76
N PHE A 126 -10.85 -1.93 -6.65
CA PHE A 126 -10.66 -0.68 -5.93
C PHE A 126 -10.02 0.36 -6.87
N SER A 127 -10.33 1.63 -6.66
CA SER A 127 -9.72 2.75 -7.38
C SER A 127 -9.54 3.95 -6.47
N HIS A 128 -8.46 4.70 -6.72
CA HIS A 128 -8.19 6.01 -6.14
C HIS A 128 -7.26 6.78 -7.08
N ASP A 129 -6.71 7.92 -6.67
CA ASP A 129 -5.97 8.81 -7.56
C ASP A 129 -4.64 8.27 -8.11
N LEU A 130 -4.14 7.15 -7.56
CA LEU A 130 -2.87 6.54 -8.00
C LEU A 130 -3.07 5.31 -8.89
N MET A 131 -4.19 4.58 -8.73
CA MET A 131 -4.42 3.36 -9.49
C MET A 131 -5.90 2.94 -9.58
N GLY A 132 -6.20 2.13 -10.59
CA GLY A 132 -7.42 1.34 -10.72
C GLY A 132 -7.11 -0.16 -10.77
N ILE A 133 -7.83 -0.95 -9.97
CA ILE A 133 -7.69 -2.40 -9.87
C ILE A 133 -8.99 -3.08 -10.32
N HIS A 134 -8.88 -4.07 -11.21
CA HIS A 134 -10.00 -4.78 -11.78
C HIS A 134 -9.81 -6.29 -11.71
N ARG A 135 -10.88 -7.02 -11.40
CA ARG A 135 -10.92 -8.49 -11.42
C ARG A 135 -11.28 -8.98 -12.81
N VAL A 136 -10.54 -9.97 -13.28
CA VAL A 136 -10.68 -10.55 -14.61
C VAL A 136 -10.87 -12.07 -14.45
N PRO A 137 -12.10 -12.60 -14.57
CA PRO A 137 -12.33 -14.04 -14.52
C PRO A 137 -11.85 -14.69 -15.84
N LEU A 138 -11.06 -15.76 -15.76
CA LEU A 138 -10.50 -16.45 -16.92
C LEU A 138 -11.33 -17.69 -17.31
N GLY A 139 -11.35 -18.01 -18.60
CA GLY A 139 -12.12 -19.12 -19.19
C GLY A 139 -11.70 -20.50 -18.70
N ASP A 140 -10.48 -20.63 -18.20
CA ASP A 140 -9.94 -21.87 -17.61
C ASP A 140 -10.24 -21.99 -16.10
N GLY A 141 -11.08 -21.12 -15.55
CA GLY A 141 -11.48 -21.09 -14.15
C GLY A 141 -10.52 -20.34 -13.23
N ARG A 142 -9.37 -19.88 -13.72
CA ARG A 142 -8.46 -19.02 -12.94
C ARG A 142 -8.99 -17.58 -12.86
N ARG A 143 -8.32 -16.79 -12.02
CA ARG A 143 -8.60 -15.36 -11.86
C ARG A 143 -7.34 -14.56 -12.15
N ALA A 144 -7.53 -13.39 -12.76
CA ALA A 144 -6.49 -12.41 -12.99
C ALA A 144 -6.91 -11.03 -12.47
N TRP A 145 -5.92 -10.16 -12.33
CA TRP A 145 -6.07 -8.79 -11.89
C TRP A 145 -5.45 -7.86 -12.93
N LEU A 146 -6.24 -6.91 -13.43
CA LEU A 146 -5.72 -5.76 -14.17
C LEU A 146 -5.47 -4.64 -13.17
N LYS A 147 -4.23 -4.18 -13.08
CA LYS A 147 -3.85 -2.94 -12.42
C LYS A 147 -3.50 -1.89 -13.48
N VAL A 148 -4.01 -0.69 -13.31
CA VAL A 148 -3.64 0.49 -14.09
C VAL A 148 -3.17 1.56 -13.14
N SER A 149 -1.95 2.07 -13.34
CA SER A 149 -1.29 3.02 -12.45
C SER A 149 -1.19 4.41 -13.10
N ALA A 150 -0.88 5.43 -12.32
CA ALA A 150 -0.75 6.80 -12.82
C ALA A 150 0.42 6.98 -13.79
N ASP A 151 1.43 6.13 -13.71
CA ASP A 151 2.58 6.09 -14.60
C ASP A 151 3.07 4.65 -14.85
N GLY A 152 3.96 4.51 -15.84
CA GLY A 152 4.48 3.22 -16.31
C GLY A 152 5.57 2.59 -15.45
N ARG A 153 6.09 3.27 -14.41
CA ARG A 153 7.30 2.83 -13.69
C ARG A 153 7.08 1.47 -13.03
N GLU A 154 5.94 1.27 -12.37
CA GLU A 154 5.61 -0.01 -11.75
C GLU A 154 5.58 -1.15 -12.78
N ALA A 155 5.03 -0.91 -13.96
CA ALA A 155 4.96 -1.92 -15.01
C ALA A 155 6.36 -2.27 -15.56
N VAL A 156 7.25 -1.29 -15.71
CA VAL A 156 8.67 -1.52 -16.08
C VAL A 156 9.37 -2.39 -15.03
N LEU A 157 9.29 -1.98 -13.76
CA LEU A 157 9.97 -2.67 -12.66
C LEU A 157 9.40 -4.08 -12.47
N THR A 158 8.07 -4.23 -12.48
CA THR A 158 7.41 -5.53 -12.35
C THR A 158 7.77 -6.48 -13.50
N ALA A 159 7.87 -5.98 -14.74
CA ALA A 159 8.31 -6.80 -15.87
C ALA A 159 9.74 -7.32 -15.68
N HIS A 160 10.66 -6.45 -15.23
CA HIS A 160 12.03 -6.84 -14.91
C HIS A 160 12.07 -7.88 -13.78
N LEU A 161 11.32 -7.65 -12.70
CA LEU A 161 11.23 -8.59 -11.58
C LEU A 161 10.62 -9.92 -11.98
N ALA A 162 9.59 -9.94 -12.83
CA ALA A 162 9.02 -11.17 -13.37
C ALA A 162 10.06 -12.00 -14.15
N ALA A 163 10.89 -11.32 -14.95
CA ALA A 163 11.95 -11.97 -15.71
C ALA A 163 13.10 -12.44 -14.82
N ARG A 164 13.38 -11.74 -13.70
CA ARG A 164 14.57 -11.99 -12.87
C ARG A 164 14.36 -12.76 -11.58
N HIS A 165 13.20 -12.62 -10.99
CA HIS A 165 12.80 -13.17 -9.71
C HIS A 165 11.36 -13.69 -9.79
N PRO A 166 11.01 -14.62 -10.71
CA PRO A 166 9.63 -15.01 -10.99
C PRO A 166 8.87 -15.60 -9.78
N ASP A 167 9.58 -16.08 -8.76
CA ASP A 167 8.98 -16.62 -7.53
C ASP A 167 8.71 -15.55 -6.46
N LEU A 168 9.08 -14.30 -6.71
CA LEU A 168 8.89 -13.20 -5.77
C LEU A 168 7.50 -12.57 -5.88
N LEU A 169 6.80 -12.74 -7.00
CA LEU A 169 5.57 -12.02 -7.33
C LEU A 169 4.50 -12.97 -7.90
N PRO A 170 3.22 -12.54 -7.94
CA PRO A 170 2.20 -13.23 -8.72
C PRO A 170 2.62 -13.39 -10.18
N HIS A 171 2.12 -14.43 -10.84
CA HIS A 171 2.49 -14.70 -12.23
C HIS A 171 2.02 -13.56 -13.15
N VAL A 172 2.96 -12.84 -13.74
CA VAL A 172 2.69 -11.73 -14.65
C VAL A 172 2.32 -12.29 -16.01
N LEU A 173 1.06 -12.11 -16.41
CA LEU A 173 0.59 -12.48 -17.75
C LEU A 173 1.02 -11.43 -18.78
N HIS A 174 0.98 -10.16 -18.38
CA HIS A 174 1.34 -9.05 -19.25
C HIS A 174 1.76 -7.83 -18.43
N ALA A 175 2.74 -7.08 -18.95
CA ALA A 175 3.13 -5.78 -18.44
C ALA A 175 3.30 -4.82 -19.62
N ASP A 176 2.65 -3.66 -19.54
CA ASP A 176 2.69 -2.62 -20.56
C ASP A 176 3.02 -1.29 -19.89
N PRO A 177 4.32 -0.92 -19.89
CA PRO A 177 4.81 0.36 -19.38
C PRO A 177 4.17 1.58 -20.03
N GLN A 178 3.88 1.53 -21.33
CA GLN A 178 3.36 2.69 -22.05
C GLN A 178 1.91 2.98 -21.65
N GLY A 179 1.12 1.92 -21.47
CA GLY A 179 -0.24 1.99 -20.93
C GLY A 179 -0.33 2.04 -19.41
N ALA A 180 0.79 1.98 -18.69
CA ALA A 180 0.84 1.86 -17.23
C ALA A 180 -0.01 0.68 -16.68
N THR A 181 -0.02 -0.45 -17.41
CA THR A 181 -0.87 -1.59 -17.05
C THR A 181 -0.09 -2.85 -16.69
N LEU A 182 -0.65 -3.60 -15.74
CA LEU A 182 -0.20 -4.92 -15.34
C LEU A 182 -1.38 -5.88 -15.33
N LEU A 183 -1.22 -7.05 -15.95
CA LEU A 183 -2.15 -8.17 -15.84
C LEU A 183 -1.43 -9.32 -15.14
N THR A 184 -1.91 -9.69 -13.97
CA THR A 184 -1.32 -10.76 -13.16
C THR A 184 -2.35 -11.85 -12.86
N LEU A 185 -1.92 -13.10 -12.73
CA LEU A 185 -2.77 -14.12 -12.11
C LEU A 185 -2.93 -13.82 -10.62
N ASP A 186 -4.02 -14.33 -10.07
CA ASP A 186 -4.27 -14.31 -8.64
C ASP A 186 -3.14 -15.00 -7.85
N GLY A 187 -2.59 -14.29 -6.86
CA GLY A 187 -1.53 -14.79 -5.98
C GLY A 187 -2.05 -15.45 -4.70
N GLY A 188 -3.36 -15.45 -4.47
CA GLY A 188 -3.99 -16.06 -3.30
C GLY A 188 -4.56 -15.04 -2.32
N ALA A 189 -4.58 -15.39 -1.03
CA ALA A 189 -5.13 -14.53 0.01
C ALA A 189 -4.12 -13.46 0.43
N LEU A 190 -4.59 -12.27 0.81
CA LEU A 190 -3.73 -11.27 1.48
C LEU A 190 -3.15 -11.87 2.75
N LEU A 191 -1.85 -11.64 2.97
CA LEU A 191 -1.12 -12.24 4.09
C LEU A 191 -1.69 -11.82 5.45
N ASP A 192 -2.26 -10.61 5.56
CA ASP A 192 -2.92 -10.12 6.78
C ASP A 192 -4.17 -10.93 7.19
N GLY A 193 -4.72 -11.75 6.29
CA GLY A 193 -5.79 -12.71 6.56
C GLY A 193 -5.29 -14.14 6.82
N VAL A 194 -4.00 -14.41 6.72
CA VAL A 194 -3.42 -15.76 6.80
C VAL A 194 -2.99 -16.06 8.24
N PRO A 195 -3.53 -17.11 8.89
CA PRO A 195 -3.18 -17.45 10.28
C PRO A 195 -1.84 -18.18 10.40
N ASP A 196 -1.36 -18.82 9.33
CA ASP A 196 -0.14 -19.62 9.35
C ASP A 196 1.13 -18.76 9.40
N ALA A 197 1.83 -18.75 10.53
CA ALA A 197 3.08 -18.02 10.69
C ALA A 197 4.20 -18.47 9.71
N ALA A 198 4.15 -19.68 9.16
CA ALA A 198 5.12 -20.11 8.16
C ALA A 198 5.01 -19.30 6.86
N ALA A 199 3.80 -18.90 6.47
CA ALA A 199 3.58 -18.01 5.33
C ALA A 199 4.23 -16.62 5.55
N TRP A 200 4.20 -16.13 6.78
CA TRP A 200 4.79 -14.84 7.15
C TRP A 200 6.32 -14.91 7.16
N ASP A 201 6.89 -16.00 7.69
CA ASP A 201 8.32 -16.28 7.60
C ASP A 201 8.80 -16.35 6.15
N GLU A 202 8.04 -17.03 5.30
CA GLU A 202 8.34 -17.18 3.89
C GLU A 202 8.36 -15.83 3.17
N ALA A 203 7.36 -14.97 3.41
CA ALA A 203 7.30 -13.64 2.82
C ALA A 203 8.55 -12.81 3.17
N LEU A 204 8.93 -12.74 4.45
CA LEU A 204 10.14 -12.05 4.91
C LEU A 204 11.42 -12.68 4.38
N THR A 205 11.48 -14.01 4.31
CA THR A 205 12.66 -14.72 3.80
C THR A 205 12.88 -14.44 2.31
N ARG A 206 11.80 -14.45 1.50
CA ARG A 206 11.85 -14.12 0.07
C ARG A 206 12.22 -12.66 -0.15
N LEU A 207 11.67 -11.75 0.65
CA LEU A 207 12.03 -10.33 0.60
C LEU A 207 13.53 -10.13 0.91
N ALA A 208 14.02 -10.72 1.99
CA ALA A 208 15.44 -10.62 2.35
C ALA A 208 16.36 -11.28 1.30
N ALA A 209 15.91 -12.36 0.64
CA ALA A 209 16.63 -12.97 -0.47
C ALA A 209 16.69 -12.03 -1.68
N PHE A 210 15.57 -11.39 -2.03
CA PHE A 210 15.52 -10.37 -3.07
C PHE A 210 16.46 -9.20 -2.79
N GLN A 211 16.40 -8.60 -1.59
CA GLN A 211 17.26 -7.49 -1.17
C GLN A 211 18.76 -7.81 -1.32
N ARG A 212 19.16 -9.07 -1.17
CA ARG A 212 20.56 -9.51 -1.29
C ARG A 212 20.99 -9.86 -2.71
N ALA A 213 20.05 -10.28 -3.57
CA ALA A 213 20.36 -10.92 -4.84
C ALA A 213 19.99 -10.09 -6.07
N ALA A 214 19.06 -9.14 -5.93
CA ALA A 214 18.63 -8.30 -7.04
C ALA A 214 19.71 -7.31 -7.48
N ASP A 215 19.72 -7.00 -8.77
CA ASP A 215 20.68 -6.11 -9.40
C ASP A 215 20.27 -4.65 -9.16
N ALA A 216 20.88 -4.02 -8.15
CA ALA A 216 20.57 -2.65 -7.76
C ALA A 216 20.81 -1.62 -8.89
N PRO A 217 21.97 -1.63 -9.60
CA PRO A 217 22.16 -0.80 -10.79
C PRO A 217 21.05 -0.96 -11.83
N ALA A 218 20.66 -2.19 -12.17
CA ALA A 218 19.60 -2.42 -13.15
C ALA A 218 18.24 -1.84 -12.71
N LEU A 219 17.89 -1.95 -11.43
CA LEU A 219 16.66 -1.33 -10.90
C LEU A 219 16.72 0.20 -10.95
N ALA A 220 17.87 0.81 -10.64
CA ALA A 220 18.06 2.25 -10.72
C ALA A 220 17.93 2.75 -12.17
N ASP A 221 18.53 2.04 -13.13
CA ASP A 221 18.43 2.37 -14.57
C ASP A 221 16.98 2.28 -15.08
N LEU A 222 16.15 1.43 -14.47
CA LEU A 222 14.72 1.30 -14.75
C LEU A 222 13.85 2.32 -14.00
N GLY A 223 14.45 3.24 -13.25
CA GLY A 223 13.77 4.36 -12.58
C GLY A 223 13.41 4.12 -11.11
N ALA A 224 13.92 3.05 -10.48
CA ALA A 224 13.79 2.90 -9.03
C ALA A 224 14.61 4.01 -8.32
N PRO A 225 13.99 4.83 -7.46
CA PRO A 225 14.71 5.89 -6.78
C PRO A 225 15.71 5.32 -5.77
N THR A 226 16.86 5.98 -5.62
CA THR A 226 17.76 5.71 -4.50
C THR A 226 17.38 6.63 -3.33
N LEU A 227 17.02 6.01 -2.20
CA LEU A 227 16.62 6.67 -0.97
C LEU A 227 17.63 6.32 0.12
N THR A 228 18.71 7.09 0.20
CA THR A 228 19.69 6.90 1.27
C THR A 228 19.10 7.28 2.62
N VAL A 229 19.67 6.78 3.72
CA VAL A 229 19.23 7.15 5.07
C VAL A 229 19.26 8.68 5.29
N PRO A 230 20.33 9.41 4.87
CA PRO A 230 20.32 10.87 4.89
C PRO A 230 19.19 11.51 4.05
N ASP A 231 18.92 11.01 2.84
CA ASP A 231 17.85 11.56 1.99
C ASP A 231 16.47 11.39 2.64
N MET A 232 16.20 10.21 3.19
CA MET A 232 14.96 9.94 3.90
C MET A 232 14.81 10.83 5.14
N ALA A 233 15.89 10.99 5.92
CA ALA A 233 15.89 11.87 7.09
C ALA A 233 15.55 13.32 6.70
N ALA A 234 16.15 13.83 5.62
CA ALA A 234 15.89 15.18 5.13
C ALA A 234 14.43 15.35 4.64
N ARG A 235 13.88 14.35 3.94
CA ARG A 235 12.48 14.36 3.47
C ARG A 235 11.48 14.38 4.62
N VAL A 236 11.71 13.55 5.64
CA VAL A 236 10.86 13.52 6.84
C VAL A 236 10.97 14.83 7.63
N ASP A 237 12.19 15.38 7.78
CA ASP A 237 12.35 16.68 8.45
C ASP A 237 11.65 17.81 7.71
N ALA A 238 11.70 17.82 6.37
CA ALA A 238 10.97 18.78 5.55
C ALA A 238 9.46 18.64 5.72
N LEU A 239 8.92 17.41 5.68
CA LEU A 239 7.50 17.14 5.94
C LEU A 239 7.06 17.64 7.31
N LEU A 240 7.85 17.38 8.35
CA LEU A 240 7.52 17.80 9.72
C LEU A 240 7.70 19.31 9.93
N THR A 241 8.51 19.97 9.10
CA THR A 241 8.73 21.42 9.17
C THR A 241 7.59 22.21 8.52
N ASP A 242 7.05 21.70 7.41
CA ASP A 242 5.99 22.37 6.65
C ASP A 242 4.59 22.07 7.23
N PRO A 243 3.88 23.07 7.78
CA PRO A 243 2.53 22.86 8.29
C PRO A 243 1.49 22.62 7.17
N ALA A 244 1.76 22.95 5.90
CA ALA A 244 0.75 22.86 4.85
C ALA A 244 0.35 21.41 4.52
N PRO A 245 1.26 20.45 4.26
CA PRO A 245 0.90 19.04 4.09
C PRO A 245 0.20 18.44 5.32
N LEU A 246 0.67 18.80 6.52
CA LEU A 246 0.10 18.29 7.78
C LEU A 246 -1.34 18.78 7.98
N ARG A 247 -1.64 20.04 7.64
CA ARG A 247 -3.00 20.58 7.64
C ARG A 247 -3.86 19.98 6.53
N ALA A 248 -3.29 19.68 5.38
CA ALA A 248 -4.00 18.99 4.29
C ALA A 248 -4.46 17.57 4.71
N TRP A 249 -3.74 16.94 5.65
CA TRP A 249 -4.18 15.71 6.33
C TRP A 249 -5.17 15.94 7.49
N ALA A 250 -5.74 17.14 7.58
CA ALA A 250 -6.72 17.54 8.60
C ALA A 250 -6.21 17.41 10.05
N LEU A 251 -4.89 17.45 10.26
CA LEU A 251 -4.33 17.49 11.61
C LEU A 251 -4.62 18.84 12.26
N ASN A 252 -5.09 18.79 13.51
CA ASN A 252 -5.34 19.98 14.30
C ASN A 252 -4.01 20.63 14.77
N PRO A 253 -4.03 21.88 15.23
CA PRO A 253 -2.80 22.58 15.63
C PRO A 253 -1.98 21.86 16.71
N ASP A 254 -2.62 21.16 17.65
CA ASP A 254 -1.95 20.44 18.73
C ASP A 254 -1.28 19.16 18.20
N GLU A 255 -1.92 18.45 17.27
CA GLU A 255 -1.32 17.30 16.58
C GLU A 255 -0.11 17.71 15.74
N VAL A 256 -0.20 18.84 15.02
CA VAL A 256 0.92 19.40 14.27
C VAL A 256 2.08 19.77 15.19
N ALA A 257 1.79 20.39 16.34
CA ALA A 257 2.80 20.71 17.35
C ALA A 257 3.47 19.43 17.89
N ALA A 258 2.68 18.43 18.27
CA ALA A 258 3.20 17.15 18.76
C ALA A 258 4.11 16.44 17.75
N LEU A 259 3.74 16.42 16.47
CA LEU A 259 4.59 15.86 15.41
C LEU A 259 5.90 16.63 15.24
N ARG A 260 5.86 17.97 15.34
CA ARG A 260 7.06 18.82 15.28
C ARG A 260 7.99 18.57 16.46
N ASP A 261 7.44 18.36 17.65
CA ASP A 261 8.21 18.08 18.86
C ASP A 261 8.92 16.72 18.79
N LEU A 262 8.44 15.79 17.95
CA LEU A 262 9.12 14.52 17.69
C LEU A 262 10.30 14.62 16.72
N ARG A 263 10.51 15.74 16.02
CA ARG A 263 11.60 15.90 15.04
C ARG A 263 12.98 15.51 15.58
N PRO A 264 13.42 15.93 16.80
CA PRO A 264 14.72 15.53 17.32
C PRO A 264 14.84 14.02 17.55
N ALA A 265 13.76 13.36 17.98
CA ALA A 265 13.73 11.92 18.19
C ALA A 265 13.76 11.15 16.85
N VAL A 266 13.01 11.62 15.85
CA VAL A 266 13.05 11.08 14.49
C VAL A 266 14.45 11.22 13.88
N ALA A 267 15.07 12.39 14.00
CA ALA A 267 16.44 12.61 13.54
C ALA A 267 17.45 11.72 14.27
N ALA A 268 17.26 11.46 15.57
CA ALA A 268 18.10 10.51 16.31
C ALA A 268 17.95 9.08 15.78
N ALA A 269 16.72 8.62 15.53
CA ALA A 269 16.47 7.29 14.97
C ALA A 269 17.13 7.11 13.59
N PHE A 270 17.08 8.12 12.72
CA PHE A 270 17.77 8.09 11.43
C PHE A 270 19.30 8.06 11.58
N ARG A 271 19.88 8.79 12.55
CA ARG A 271 21.32 8.69 12.84
C ARG A 271 21.71 7.31 13.34
N ASP A 272 20.91 6.74 14.26
CA ASP A 272 21.16 5.40 14.78
C ASP A 272 21.06 4.35 13.66
N LEU A 273 20.07 4.48 12.77
CA LEU A 273 19.94 3.63 11.60
C LEU A 273 21.14 3.78 10.64
N HIS A 274 21.56 5.01 10.37
CA HIS A 274 22.71 5.28 9.51
C HIS A 274 24.03 4.72 10.08
N ALA A 275 24.17 4.72 11.40
CA ALA A 275 25.36 4.23 12.10
C ALA A 275 25.63 2.72 11.90
N TYR A 276 24.63 1.94 11.48
CA TYR A 276 24.84 0.53 11.11
C TYR A 276 25.67 0.36 9.82
N GLY A 277 25.83 1.41 9.02
CA GLY A 277 26.71 1.40 7.84
C GLY A 277 26.27 0.44 6.72
N LEU A 278 24.99 0.05 6.69
CA LEU A 278 24.45 -0.81 5.64
C LEU A 278 24.20 0.00 4.36
N PRO A 279 24.47 -0.57 3.17
CA PRO A 279 24.21 0.10 1.91
C PRO A 279 22.70 0.18 1.63
N SER A 280 22.31 1.10 0.73
CA SER A 280 21.00 1.04 0.09
C SER A 280 20.93 -0.18 -0.82
N LEU A 281 19.98 -1.08 -0.55
CA LEU A 281 19.74 -2.31 -1.29
C LEU A 281 18.39 -2.24 -2.02
N PRO A 282 18.15 -3.10 -3.03
CA PRO A 282 16.84 -3.27 -3.63
C PRO A 282 15.78 -3.47 -2.55
N ALA A 283 14.70 -2.70 -2.59
CA ALA A 283 13.64 -2.69 -1.61
C ALA A 283 12.27 -2.74 -2.29
N HIS A 284 11.29 -3.29 -1.60
CA HIS A 284 9.89 -3.20 -2.03
C HIS A 284 9.36 -1.78 -1.86
N GLY A 285 9.78 -1.08 -0.80
CA GLY A 285 9.41 0.31 -0.51
C GLY A 285 8.10 0.46 0.26
N ASP A 286 7.20 -0.53 0.15
CA ASP A 286 5.96 -0.63 0.93
C ASP A 286 5.68 -2.08 1.39
N ALA A 287 6.69 -2.72 1.99
CA ALA A 287 6.62 -4.11 2.43
C ALA A 287 5.77 -4.29 3.70
N HIS A 288 4.46 -4.51 3.55
CA HIS A 288 3.58 -4.91 4.64
C HIS A 288 2.65 -6.08 4.26
N PRO A 289 1.99 -6.75 5.22
CA PRO A 289 1.14 -7.91 4.97
C PRO A 289 -0.08 -7.69 4.04
N ARG A 290 -0.40 -6.45 3.67
CA ARG A 290 -1.45 -6.16 2.67
C ARG A 290 -0.91 -5.93 1.26
N ASN A 291 0.42 -5.94 1.08
CA ASN A 291 1.15 -6.02 -0.19
C ASN A 291 1.87 -7.38 -0.35
N ALA A 292 1.47 -8.37 0.46
CA ALA A 292 1.90 -9.75 0.33
C ALA A 292 0.68 -10.65 0.16
N LEU A 293 0.83 -11.70 -0.65
CA LEU A 293 -0.18 -12.72 -0.91
C LEU A 293 0.37 -14.08 -0.51
N HIS A 294 -0.52 -15.01 -0.18
CA HIS A 294 -0.18 -16.41 0.05
C HIS A 294 -1.18 -17.32 -0.66
N GLY A 295 -0.66 -18.23 -1.48
CA GLY A 295 -1.45 -19.19 -2.23
C GLY A 295 -0.85 -20.60 -2.20
N PRO A 296 -1.68 -21.64 -2.38
CA PRO A 296 -1.24 -23.03 -2.28
C PRO A 296 -0.21 -23.43 -3.33
N GLU A 297 -0.20 -22.78 -4.50
CA GLU A 297 0.69 -23.12 -5.60
C GLU A 297 2.07 -22.47 -5.49
N ARG A 298 2.14 -21.21 -5.03
CA ARG A 298 3.36 -20.39 -5.06
C ARG A 298 3.90 -20.03 -3.68
N GLY A 299 3.19 -20.36 -2.60
CA GLY A 299 3.50 -19.85 -1.27
C GLY A 299 3.32 -18.34 -1.20
N SER A 300 4.11 -17.70 -0.35
CA SER A 300 4.04 -16.25 -0.17
C SER A 300 4.77 -15.46 -1.26
N VAL A 301 4.11 -14.46 -1.84
CA VAL A 301 4.66 -13.55 -2.87
C VAL A 301 4.33 -12.09 -2.54
N TRP A 302 5.07 -11.18 -3.16
CA TRP A 302 4.93 -9.73 -3.02
C TRP A 302 4.37 -9.11 -4.30
N PHE A 303 3.49 -8.13 -4.15
CA PHE A 303 2.89 -7.40 -5.25
C PHE A 303 2.84 -5.91 -4.90
N ASP A 304 2.47 -5.08 -5.87
CA ASP A 304 2.49 -3.62 -5.73
C ASP A 304 3.90 -3.06 -5.59
N TRP A 305 4.65 -3.13 -6.70
CA TRP A 305 6.03 -2.66 -6.77
C TRP A 305 6.14 -1.18 -7.16
N SER A 306 5.08 -0.38 -6.95
CA SER A 306 5.07 1.03 -7.35
C SER A 306 6.09 1.86 -6.57
N GLU A 307 6.38 1.47 -5.34
CA GLU A 307 7.33 2.11 -4.42
C GLU A 307 8.72 1.44 -4.41
N ALA A 308 8.97 0.50 -5.32
CA ALA A 308 10.24 -0.20 -5.39
C ALA A 308 11.41 0.80 -5.55
N ALA A 309 12.44 0.63 -4.72
CA ALA A 309 13.51 1.61 -4.55
C ALA A 309 14.83 0.93 -4.18
N LEU A 310 15.91 1.72 -4.12
CA LEU A 310 17.13 1.35 -3.42
C LEU A 310 17.13 2.05 -2.05
N ALA A 311 16.92 1.30 -0.96
CA ALA A 311 16.76 1.86 0.38
C ALA A 311 17.47 1.00 1.44
N HIS A 312 17.55 1.52 2.66
CA HIS A 312 18.10 0.74 3.77
C HIS A 312 17.23 -0.52 3.99
N PRO A 313 17.80 -1.74 4.06
CA PRO A 313 17.03 -3.00 4.02
C PRO A 313 16.03 -3.15 5.17
N PHE A 314 16.32 -2.53 6.32
CA PHE A 314 15.41 -2.52 7.47
C PHE A 314 14.26 -1.50 7.38
N MET A 315 14.15 -0.71 6.31
CA MET A 315 12.93 0.07 6.08
C MET A 315 11.75 -0.85 5.74
N ASP A 316 11.96 -1.82 4.84
CA ASP A 316 10.95 -2.82 4.53
C ASP A 316 10.64 -3.71 5.75
N ALA A 317 11.67 -4.34 6.33
CA ALA A 317 11.47 -5.25 7.46
C ALA A 317 10.90 -4.53 8.69
N GLY A 318 11.35 -3.30 8.95
CA GLY A 318 10.83 -2.46 10.03
C GLY A 318 9.37 -2.08 9.81
N TRP A 319 8.99 -1.72 8.57
CA TRP A 319 7.59 -1.43 8.24
C TRP A 319 6.70 -2.66 8.40
N PHE A 320 7.14 -3.82 7.90
CA PHE A 320 6.43 -5.07 8.06
C PHE A 320 6.17 -5.41 9.54
N LEU A 321 7.21 -5.33 10.38
CA LEU A 321 7.09 -5.58 11.81
C LEU A 321 6.22 -4.53 12.51
N GLY A 322 6.42 -3.25 12.19
CA GLY A 322 5.64 -2.15 12.72
C GLY A 322 4.14 -2.31 12.44
N PHE A 323 3.77 -2.63 11.20
CA PHE A 323 2.40 -2.93 10.81
C PHE A 323 1.82 -4.11 11.61
N THR A 324 2.56 -5.22 11.63
CA THR A 324 2.09 -6.50 12.20
C THR A 324 1.89 -6.40 13.70
N LEU A 325 2.82 -5.76 14.40
CA LEU A 325 2.87 -5.70 15.85
C LEU A 325 2.09 -4.50 16.42
N HIS A 326 1.64 -3.58 15.58
CA HIS A 326 0.87 -2.41 16.01
C HIS A 326 -0.34 -2.83 16.87
N PRO A 327 -0.65 -2.13 17.98
CA PRO A 327 -1.78 -2.47 18.85
C PRO A 327 -3.14 -2.50 18.12
N ALA A 328 -3.36 -1.59 17.18
CA ALA A 328 -4.58 -1.57 16.34
C ALA A 328 -4.74 -2.79 15.42
N ARG A 329 -3.71 -3.64 15.33
CA ARG A 329 -3.70 -4.89 14.56
C ARG A 329 -3.63 -6.13 15.47
N ALA A 330 -4.04 -6.00 16.74
CA ALA A 330 -4.07 -7.12 17.69
C ALA A 330 -4.95 -8.30 17.23
N THR A 331 -5.93 -8.04 16.35
CA THR A 331 -6.87 -9.03 15.82
C THR A 331 -6.38 -9.76 14.57
N LEU A 332 -5.14 -9.52 14.11
CA LEU A 332 -4.58 -10.27 12.99
C LEU A 332 -4.57 -11.78 13.31
N PRO A 333 -5.06 -12.65 12.41
CA PRO A 333 -5.18 -14.09 12.66
C PRO A 333 -3.88 -14.75 13.12
N VAL A 334 -2.74 -14.35 12.54
CA VAL A 334 -1.42 -14.89 12.89
C VAL A 334 -1.04 -14.65 14.36
N ARG A 335 -1.52 -13.56 14.96
CA ARG A 335 -1.21 -13.17 16.35
C ARG A 335 -1.97 -14.02 17.36
N SER A 336 -3.16 -14.49 17.01
CA SER A 336 -3.95 -15.35 17.89
C SER A 336 -3.35 -16.75 18.03
N GLY A 337 -2.65 -17.24 17.00
CA GLY A 337 -2.06 -18.58 16.97
C GLY A 337 -0.58 -18.66 17.32
N THR A 338 0.12 -17.52 17.45
CA THR A 338 1.60 -17.49 17.55
C THR A 338 2.06 -16.51 18.64
N PRO A 339 2.15 -16.94 19.91
CA PRO A 339 2.54 -16.06 21.02
C PRO A 339 3.95 -15.46 20.90
N ASP A 340 4.87 -16.19 20.24
CA ASP A 340 6.27 -15.82 19.99
C ASP A 340 6.48 -15.15 18.62
N LEU A 341 5.40 -14.64 18.00
CA LEU A 341 5.46 -14.03 16.67
C LEU A 341 6.50 -12.89 16.55
N PRO A 342 6.64 -11.96 17.51
CA PRO A 342 7.63 -10.89 17.42
C PRO A 342 9.05 -11.43 17.27
N GLU A 343 9.46 -12.36 18.14
CA GLU A 343 10.78 -12.97 18.14
C GLU A 343 11.02 -13.78 16.86
N ARG A 344 9.98 -14.50 16.42
CA ARG A 344 10.00 -15.29 15.19
C ARG A 344 10.27 -14.43 13.96
N LEU A 345 9.47 -13.37 13.76
CA LEU A 345 9.59 -12.49 12.60
C LEU A 345 10.89 -11.67 12.63
N ALA A 346 11.31 -11.19 13.80
CA ALA A 346 12.56 -10.44 13.94
C ALA A 346 13.79 -11.28 13.57
N ALA A 347 13.75 -12.60 13.76
CA ALA A 347 14.83 -13.49 13.40
C ALA A 347 14.90 -13.82 11.89
N CYS A 348 13.82 -13.64 11.13
CA CYS A 348 13.71 -14.10 9.74
C CYS A 348 14.69 -13.44 8.75
N PRO A 349 14.90 -12.11 8.73
CA PRO A 349 15.81 -11.47 7.79
C PRO A 349 17.26 -12.01 7.82
N GLY A 350 17.69 -12.52 8.99
CA GLY A 350 19.01 -13.11 9.21
C GLY A 350 19.13 -14.61 8.92
N ARG A 351 18.03 -15.32 8.63
CA ARG A 351 18.07 -16.76 8.33
C ARG A 351 18.63 -16.99 6.93
N ARG A 352 19.68 -17.82 6.82
CA ARG A 352 20.10 -18.36 5.51
C ARG A 352 19.03 -19.34 5.05
N GLY A 353 18.49 -19.14 3.85
CA GLY A 353 17.55 -20.07 3.25
C GLY A 353 18.12 -21.48 3.22
N ARG A 354 17.28 -22.49 3.49
CA ARG A 354 17.67 -23.90 3.32
C ARG A 354 17.91 -24.15 1.83
N GLY A 355 19.15 -24.01 1.37
CA GLY A 355 19.51 -24.26 -0.03
C GLY A 355 20.82 -23.67 -0.56
N GLY A 356 21.48 -22.75 0.16
CA GLY A 356 22.76 -22.17 -0.28
C GLY A 356 23.93 -22.61 0.60
N ALA A 357 24.94 -23.26 0.00
CA ALA A 357 26.17 -23.68 0.67
C ALA A 357 26.80 -22.51 1.46
N ALA A 358 27.23 -22.79 2.68
CA ALA A 358 27.74 -21.79 3.60
C ALA A 358 29.10 -21.24 3.14
N VAL A 359 29.15 -19.99 2.66
CA VAL A 359 30.38 -19.20 2.74
C VAL A 359 30.43 -18.58 4.13
N ALA A 360 31.38 -19.03 4.95
CA ALA A 360 31.69 -18.43 6.23
C ALA A 360 32.48 -17.13 5.99
N VAL A 361 31.92 -16.00 6.41
CA VAL A 361 32.68 -14.76 6.56
C VAL A 361 32.94 -14.61 8.05
N THR A 362 34.16 -14.92 8.47
CA THR A 362 34.65 -14.61 9.81
C THR A 362 34.92 -13.12 9.89
N ALA A 363 34.05 -12.37 10.58
CA ALA A 363 34.33 -11.01 11.00
C ALA A 363 35.33 -11.04 12.16
N ALA A 364 36.62 -10.87 11.86
CA ALA A 364 37.63 -10.57 12.87
C ALA A 364 37.68 -9.05 13.06
N GLY A 365 37.44 -8.58 14.28
CA GLY A 365 37.84 -7.25 14.74
C GLY A 365 36.70 -6.26 15.05
N ALA A 366 36.02 -6.47 16.17
CA ALA A 366 35.35 -5.38 16.89
C ALA A 366 36.03 -5.20 18.26
N PRO A 367 36.46 -4.00 18.66
CA PRO A 367 37.08 -3.79 19.96
C PRO A 367 36.02 -3.70 21.07
N ALA A 368 36.32 -4.30 22.22
CA ALA A 368 35.45 -4.36 23.40
C ALA A 368 35.19 -2.96 24.02
N PRO A 369 34.01 -2.72 24.63
CA PRO A 369 33.67 -1.44 25.23
C PRO A 369 34.46 -1.17 26.53
N ARG A 370 35.04 0.02 26.64
CA ARG A 370 35.75 0.50 27.83
C ARG A 370 34.78 0.80 28.98
N ARG A 371 35.04 0.20 30.15
CA ARG A 371 34.41 0.53 31.45
C ARG A 371 34.71 1.98 31.84
N THR A 372 33.69 2.79 32.02
CA THR A 372 33.77 4.11 32.67
C THR A 372 33.75 3.96 34.20
N VAL A 373 34.83 4.40 34.84
CA VAL A 373 34.99 4.49 36.29
C VAL A 373 34.24 5.74 36.80
N ARG A 374 33.25 5.55 37.68
CA ARG A 374 32.62 6.66 38.44
C ARG A 374 33.63 7.22 39.44
N ARG A 375 34.02 8.49 39.30
CA ARG A 375 34.70 9.25 40.36
C ARG A 375 33.67 9.93 41.27
N GLY A 376 33.87 9.79 42.58
CA GLY A 376 32.99 10.29 43.63
C GLY A 376 33.05 11.81 43.82
N VAL A 377 31.95 12.35 44.33
CA VAL A 377 31.78 13.75 44.75
C VAL A 377 31.99 13.82 46.28
N PRO A 378 32.74 14.80 46.83
CA PRO A 378 32.97 14.89 48.26
C PRO A 378 31.80 15.54 49.01
N ARG A 379 31.59 15.04 50.24
CA ARG A 379 30.66 15.58 51.25
C ARG A 379 31.16 16.91 51.81
N LEU A 380 30.25 17.86 52.00
CA LEU A 380 30.39 18.96 52.96
C LEU A 380 29.15 18.97 53.88
N GLY A 381 29.37 18.85 55.19
CA GLY A 381 28.38 19.14 56.24
C GLY A 381 28.03 20.63 56.24
N GLY A 382 26.95 21.14 56.84
CA GLY A 382 26.16 20.68 57.97
C GLY A 382 26.06 21.85 58.93
N HIS A 383 24.91 22.55 58.99
CA HIS A 383 24.58 23.43 60.12
C HIS A 383 23.06 23.57 60.30
N ARG A 384 22.61 23.26 61.51
CA ARG A 384 21.25 23.43 62.06
C ARG A 384 21.02 24.88 62.52
N ALA A 385 19.78 25.36 62.43
CA ALA A 385 19.00 26.00 63.53
C ALA A 385 17.65 26.54 63.00
N ARG A 386 16.51 26.03 63.48
CA ARG A 386 15.61 26.54 64.56
C ARG A 386 14.47 27.44 64.05
N HIS A 387 13.25 26.91 64.10
CA HIS A 387 12.00 27.63 64.45
C HIS A 387 11.84 27.68 65.99
N PRO A 388 10.83 28.33 66.63
CA PRO A 388 9.63 29.08 66.17
C PRO A 388 9.52 30.43 66.97
N PRO A 389 8.35 31.02 67.40
CA PRO A 389 6.92 30.66 67.31
C PRO A 389 6.22 31.08 66.01
#